data_AF-A0A843JW11-F1
#
_entry.id   AF-A0A843JW11-F1
#
_cell.length_a   1.000
_cell.length_b   1.000
_cell.length_c   1.000
_cell.angle_alpha   90.00
_cell.angle_beta   90.00
_cell.angle_gamma   90.00
#
_symmetry.space_group_name_H-M   'P 1'
#
loop_
_entity.id
_entity.type
_entity.pdbx_description
1 polymer ?
#
loop_
_entity_poly.entity_id
_entity_poly.type
_entity_poly.pdbx_seq_one_letter_code
_entity_poly.pdbx_strand_id
1 'polypeptide(L)'
;CHAAIGAYKQADKAKIRKWANEAYAQVVLKAPTLQDLYNIRELARANGVAYYLVTDAGRTQLPKSTVTVLGLGPDEDDVLDKITGDLKLL
;
A
#
# COMPACT_ATOMS: atom_id res chain seq x y z
N CYS A 1 -5.85 -1.34 -9.02
CA CYS A 1 -6.84 -2.21 -8.35
C CYS A 1 -6.21 -3.33 -7.50
N HIS A 2 -5.22 -4.11 -8.01
CA HIS A 2 -4.67 -5.26 -7.28
C HIS A 2 -4.07 -4.95 -5.89
N ALA A 3 -3.34 -3.84 -5.75
CA ALA A 3 -2.71 -3.44 -4.50
C ALA A 3 -3.73 -3.21 -3.37
N ALA A 4 -4.77 -2.42 -3.65
CA ALA A 4 -5.83 -2.11 -2.69
C ALA A 4 -6.58 -3.36 -2.22
N ILE A 5 -6.94 -4.27 -3.14
CA ILE A 5 -7.63 -5.51 -2.81
C ILE A 5 -6.74 -6.42 -1.96
N GLY A 6 -5.45 -6.53 -2.30
CA GLY A 6 -4.52 -7.35 -1.56
C GLY A 6 -4.27 -6.84 -0.14
N ALA A 7 -4.17 -5.52 0.04
CA ALA A 7 -4.00 -4.91 1.36
C ALA A 7 -5.29 -5.06 2.20
N TYR A 8 -6.45 -4.79 1.60
CA TYR A 8 -7.77 -4.99 2.22
C TYR A 8 -7.96 -6.41 2.77
N LYS A 9 -7.57 -7.44 2.00
CA LYS A 9 -7.72 -8.86 2.44
C LYS A 9 -6.85 -9.22 3.64
N GLN A 10 -5.81 -8.45 3.93
CA GLN A 10 -4.89 -8.66 5.05
C GLN A 10 -5.16 -7.73 6.24
N ALA A 11 -6.04 -6.76 6.09
CA ALA A 11 -6.34 -5.79 7.11
C ALA A 11 -7.31 -6.30 8.17
N ASP A 12 -7.23 -5.69 9.36
CA ASP A 12 -8.14 -5.99 10.45
C ASP A 12 -9.59 -5.57 10.13
N LYS A 13 -10.56 -6.38 10.57
CA LYS A 13 -11.98 -6.15 10.25
C LYS A 13 -12.53 -4.86 10.85
N ALA A 14 -12.05 -4.43 12.01
CA ALA A 14 -12.48 -3.18 12.63
C ALA A 14 -11.95 -1.98 11.84
N LYS A 15 -10.67 -2.01 11.42
CA LYS A 15 -10.07 -0.99 10.55
C LYS A 15 -10.80 -0.88 9.21
N ILE A 16 -11.12 -2.03 8.60
CA ILE A 16 -11.94 -2.08 7.38
C ILE A 16 -13.31 -1.41 7.58
N ARG A 17 -14.02 -1.72 8.67
CA ARG A 17 -15.34 -1.14 8.94
C ARG A 17 -15.27 0.37 9.13
N LYS A 18 -14.25 0.86 9.85
CA LYS A 18 -14.04 2.30 10.03
C LYS A 18 -13.79 3.00 8.69
N TRP A 19 -12.82 2.49 7.93
CA TRP A 19 -12.50 3.00 6.60
C TRP A 19 -13.70 2.99 5.63
N ALA A 20 -14.54 1.95 5.71
CA ALA A 20 -15.79 1.86 4.95
C ALA A 20 -16.81 2.95 5.34
N ASN A 21 -16.94 3.26 6.63
CA ASN A 21 -17.81 4.34 7.10
C ASN A 21 -17.30 5.73 6.67
N GLU A 22 -16.00 5.83 6.36
CA GLU A 22 -15.34 7.02 5.82
C GLU A 22 -15.25 7.00 4.28
N ALA A 23 -16.12 6.23 3.62
CA ALA A 23 -16.25 6.16 2.17
C ALA A 23 -14.99 5.68 1.42
N TYR A 24 -14.19 4.83 2.06
CA TYR A 24 -13.06 4.14 1.43
C TYR A 24 -12.01 5.07 0.83
N ALA A 25 -11.61 6.12 1.56
CA ALA A 25 -10.62 7.09 1.10
C ALA A 25 -9.30 6.43 0.65
N GLN A 26 -8.74 6.88 -0.48
CA GLN A 26 -7.47 6.38 -1.02
C GLN A 26 -6.61 7.53 -1.53
N VAL A 27 -5.32 7.49 -1.20
CA VAL A 27 -4.31 8.42 -1.70
C VAL A 27 -3.28 7.63 -2.50
N VAL A 28 -2.92 8.14 -3.67
CA VAL A 28 -1.91 7.54 -4.54
C VAL A 28 -0.67 8.41 -4.52
N LEU A 29 0.45 7.79 -4.13
CA LEU A 29 1.74 8.45 -3.95
C LEU A 29 2.78 7.84 -4.90
N LYS A 30 3.81 8.63 -5.22
CA LYS A 30 4.92 8.19 -6.07
C LYS A 30 6.12 7.78 -5.21
N ALA A 31 6.50 6.51 -5.30
CA ALA A 31 7.81 6.04 -4.86
C ALA A 31 8.85 6.29 -5.97
N PRO A 32 10.00 6.94 -5.69
CA PRO A 32 11.01 7.23 -6.71
C PRO A 32 11.68 5.97 -7.29
N THR A 33 11.89 4.96 -6.46
CA THR A 33 12.58 3.72 -6.86
C THR A 33 11.89 2.46 -6.34
N LEU A 34 12.27 1.32 -6.91
CA LEU A 34 11.85 0.00 -6.40
C LEU A 34 12.36 -0.25 -4.97
N GLN A 35 13.57 0.22 -4.65
CA GLN A 35 14.11 0.07 -3.30
C GLN A 35 13.26 0.84 -2.28
N ASP A 36 12.72 2.00 -2.65
CA ASP A 36 11.83 2.77 -1.78
C ASP A 36 10.54 1.99 -1.49
N LEU A 37 9.96 1.30 -2.47
CA LEU A 37 8.80 0.42 -2.23
C LEU A 37 9.12 -0.69 -1.21
N TYR A 38 10.31 -1.28 -1.27
CA TYR A 38 10.73 -2.27 -0.28
C TYR A 38 10.96 -1.65 1.10
N ASN A 39 11.55 -0.46 1.17
CA ASN A 39 11.76 0.25 2.43
C ASN A 39 10.41 0.60 3.10
N ILE A 40 9.46 1.12 2.33
CA ILE A 40 8.09 1.43 2.78
C ILE A 40 7.38 0.16 3.26
N ARG A 41 7.54 -0.96 2.55
CA ARG A 41 7.01 -2.26 2.99
C ARG A 41 7.55 -2.67 4.36
N GLU A 42 8.86 -2.52 4.59
CA GLU A 42 9.46 -2.83 5.89
C GLU A 42 8.96 -1.91 7.00
N LEU A 43 8.76 -0.62 6.72
CA LEU A 43 8.15 0.31 7.66
C LEU A 43 6.71 -0.08 8.00
N ALA A 44 5.90 -0.45 7.00
CA ALA A 44 4.54 -0.93 7.22
C ALA A 44 4.52 -2.21 8.09
N ARG A 45 5.42 -3.16 7.78
CA ARG A 45 5.59 -4.39 8.59
C ARG A 45 5.96 -4.07 10.04
N ALA A 46 6.89 -3.15 10.27
CA ALA A 46 7.32 -2.75 11.60
C ALA A 46 6.23 -2.05 12.42
N ASN A 47 5.33 -1.31 11.75
CA ASN A 47 4.20 -0.62 12.38
C ASN A 47 2.92 -1.47 12.46
N GLY A 48 2.95 -2.73 12.00
CA GLY A 48 1.77 -3.61 12.01
C GLY A 48 0.67 -3.16 11.04
N VAL A 49 1.02 -2.40 10.00
CA VAL A 49 0.11 -1.94 8.96
C VAL A 49 -0.03 -3.03 7.89
N ALA A 50 -1.26 -3.36 7.53
CA ALA A 50 -1.52 -4.30 6.44
C ALA A 50 -0.97 -3.77 5.12
N TYR A 51 -0.34 -4.63 4.31
CA TYR A 51 0.24 -4.22 3.05
C TYR A 51 0.15 -5.31 1.98
N TYR A 52 0.27 -4.92 0.71
CA TYR A 52 0.36 -5.88 -0.38
C TYR A 52 1.24 -5.36 -1.51
N LEU A 53 2.30 -6.12 -1.81
CA LEU A 53 3.22 -5.81 -2.90
C LEU A 53 2.73 -6.48 -4.18
N VAL A 54 2.43 -5.68 -5.19
CA VAL A 54 2.05 -6.16 -6.51
C VAL A 54 3.31 -6.41 -7.31
N THR A 55 3.55 -7.68 -7.61
CA THR A 55 4.52 -8.13 -8.61
C THR A 55 3.76 -8.47 -9.88
N ASP A 56 4.10 -7.82 -10.99
CA ASP A 56 3.52 -8.18 -12.28
C ASP A 56 3.99 -9.60 -12.65
N ALA A 57 3.03 -10.48 -12.91
CA ALA A 57 3.27 -11.86 -13.33
C ALA A 57 3.73 -11.96 -14.80
N GLY A 58 4.12 -10.84 -15.42
CA GLY A 58 4.43 -10.74 -16.85
C GLY A 58 3.17 -10.82 -17.71
N ARG A 59 2.03 -10.33 -17.21
CA ARG A 59 0.80 -10.19 -18.00
C ARG A 59 0.67 -8.81 -18.64
N THR A 60 1.64 -7.93 -18.40
CA THR A 60 1.77 -6.62 -19.03
C THR A 60 3.03 -6.54 -19.87
N GLN A 61 3.25 -5.40 -20.54
CA GLN A 61 4.44 -5.15 -21.36
C GLN A 61 5.73 -4.97 -20.53
N LEU A 62 5.66 -5.07 -19.20
CA LEU A 62 6.82 -4.99 -18.32
C LEU A 62 7.56 -6.34 -18.26
N PRO A 63 8.89 -6.32 -18.00
CA PRO A 63 9.65 -7.53 -17.73
C PRO A 63 9.01 -8.35 -16.61
N LYS A 64 9.03 -9.69 -16.75
CA LYS A 64 8.51 -10.61 -15.73
C LYS A 64 9.10 -10.27 -14.36
N SER A 65 8.26 -10.36 -13.32
CA SER A 65 8.65 -10.14 -11.91
C SER A 65 8.93 -8.69 -11.53
N THR A 66 8.45 -7.72 -12.31
CA THR A 66 8.55 -6.30 -11.94
C THR A 66 7.57 -5.98 -10.82
N VAL A 67 8.08 -5.56 -9.67
CA VAL A 67 7.26 -4.96 -8.61
C VAL A 67 6.87 -3.55 -9.05
N THR A 68 5.57 -3.27 -9.04
CA THR A 68 5.03 -2.03 -9.62
C THR A 68 4.27 -1.18 -8.63
N VAL A 69 3.61 -1.78 -7.63
CA VAL A 69 2.75 -1.04 -6.69
C VAL A 69 2.81 -1.69 -5.31
N LEU A 70 2.80 -0.88 -4.25
CA LEU A 70 2.56 -1.28 -2.88
C LEU A 70 1.22 -0.70 -2.41
N GLY A 71 0.33 -1.55 -1.91
CA GLY A 71 -0.88 -1.12 -1.20
C GLY A 71 -0.61 -1.13 0.30
N LEU A 72 -1.13 -0.14 1.03
CA LEU A 72 -1.05 -0.03 2.48
C LEU A 72 -2.46 0.14 3.07
N GLY A 73 -2.66 -0.33 4.29
CA GLY A 73 -3.88 -0.16 5.07
C GLY A 73 -5.03 -1.10 4.68
N PRO A 74 -6.28 -0.73 5.02
CA PRO A 74 -6.66 0.50 5.73
C PRO A 74 -6.07 0.59 7.15
N ASP A 75 -5.74 1.82 7.56
CA ASP A 75 -5.29 2.17 8.90
C ASP A 75 -5.62 3.63 9.21
N GLU A 76 -5.35 4.09 10.43
CA GLU A 76 -5.48 5.49 10.82
C GLU A 76 -4.51 6.40 10.03
N ASP A 77 -4.95 7.62 9.71
CA ASP A 77 -4.15 8.59 8.95
C ASP A 77 -2.80 8.86 9.62
N ASP A 78 -2.75 9.01 10.95
CA ASP A 78 -1.52 9.28 11.68
C ASP A 78 -0.52 8.11 11.64
N VAL A 79 -1.01 6.88 11.44
CA VAL A 79 -0.18 5.69 11.28
C VAL A 79 0.36 5.61 9.85
N LEU A 80 -0.48 5.90 8.86
CA LEU A 80 -0.06 5.92 7.45
C LEU A 80 0.91 7.06 7.17
N ASP A 81 0.70 8.25 7.73
CA ASP A 81 1.55 9.42 7.53
C ASP A 81 2.97 9.22 8.08
N LYS A 82 3.15 8.43 9.15
CA LYS A 82 4.49 8.04 9.65
C LYS A 82 5.29 7.21 8.63
N ILE A 83 4.60 6.57 7.68
CA ILE A 83 5.19 5.71 6.66
C ILE A 83 5.31 6.44 5.32
N THR A 84 4.33 7.28 4.98
CA THR A 84 4.19 7.85 3.64
C THR A 84 4.26 9.38 3.57
N GLY A 85 4.35 10.08 4.70
CA GLY A 85 4.23 11.55 4.77
C GLY A 85 5.26 12.33 3.94
N ASP A 86 6.44 11.74 3.70
CA ASP A 86 7.50 12.35 2.88
C ASP A 86 7.37 12.06 1.38
N LEU A 87 6.40 11.23 0.97
CA LEU A 87 6.18 10.88 -0.43
C LEU A 87 5.34 11.94 -1.14
N LYS A 88 5.62 12.15 -2.43
CA LYS A 88 4.87 13.10 -3.25
C LYS A 88 3.60 12.45 -3.79
N LEU A 89 2.54 13.25 -3.90
CA LEU A 89 1.34 12.90 -4.67
C LEU A 89 1.73 12.54 -6.11
N LEU A 90 1.10 11.50 -6.65
CA LEU A 90 1.32 11.02 -8.01
C LEU A 90 0.79 12.00 -9.06
#